data_AF-H2V5W4-F1
#
_entry.id   AF-H2V5W4-F1
#
_cell.length_a   1.000
_cell.length_b   1.000
_cell.length_c   1.000
_cell.angle_alpha   90.00
_cell.angle_beta   90.00
_cell.angle_gamma   90.00
#
_symmetry.space_group_name_H-M   'P 1'
#
loop_
_entity.id
_entity.type
_entity.pdbx_description
1 polymer ?
#
loop_
_entity_poly.entity_id
_entity_poly.type
_entity_poly.pdbx_seq_one_letter_code
_entity_poly.pdbx_strand_id
1 'polypeptide(L)'
;EIFLHFFQNANHHSDSLCPGEQACVSERKKRIQKSFSRLGLHCTEDSVPHIALLGSGGGERAVVAMLGSIQQLVKEGLFDTLLYIGGISGSTWAMASLYSGEDFQTGVDQIIATMQGPGVPLDEIVAWLDDRTEETTFSLTDIWAVLISTQIMKQLDLRQLSGDANRSATNPYPIYSTVEREWHWFEISPHESGLTDMDWFIKTAHLGSRFCAGQLVEEKPEMDVVKLQGDCLQIIPFGWDTFKLMLFFFAEIIESGHINLLKTSSLEEGKSVCQENITLLIEELELCCENLQSVNHSKFYLCKIYILTAQTEIKPAKVIYPFSAPASLLVWKLLKLLPPLLKKWEWGNTNNFLFCSHEIFYLIDAGLWMNVPYPPFLGAKRDIDLIIAPDFSAGEVFEVQLNIDDQIKEKDWPKDCYVFEGKEKEPTIVYMPLFNRANCRDAKELLAKMKKFCTFQLPYNKDMMNELLDIARDNIKRNKTILVREMEKAIQRRSCRSSK
;
A
#
# COMPACT_ATOMS: atom_id res chain seq x y z
N GLU A 1 31.40 -3.50 -16.77
CA GLU A 1 32.10 -2.29 -17.26
C GLU A 1 31.49 -1.67 -18.52
N ILE A 2 31.07 -2.42 -19.55
CA ILE A 2 30.44 -1.83 -20.76
C ILE A 2 29.02 -1.28 -20.51
N PHE A 3 28.29 -1.79 -19.50
CA PHE A 3 26.96 -1.27 -19.10
C PHE A 3 27.01 0.09 -18.39
N LEU A 4 28.13 0.44 -17.71
CA LEU A 4 28.24 1.64 -16.88
C LEU A 4 28.58 2.91 -17.66
N HIS A 5 29.04 2.78 -18.91
CA HIS A 5 29.56 3.93 -19.68
C HIS A 5 28.50 4.66 -20.53
N PHE A 6 27.28 4.12 -20.65
CA PHE A 6 26.22 4.68 -21.50
C PHE A 6 25.16 5.50 -20.76
N PHE A 7 25.10 5.43 -19.43
CA PHE A 7 24.10 6.14 -18.63
C PHE A 7 24.58 7.53 -18.21
N GLN A 8 24.58 8.47 -19.16
CA GLN A 8 24.56 9.90 -18.84
C GLN A 8 23.32 10.52 -19.47
N ASN A 9 22.38 10.88 -18.58
CA ASN A 9 21.14 11.65 -18.75
C ASN A 9 19.84 10.82 -18.78
N ALA A 10 18.87 11.34 -18.00
CA ALA A 10 17.53 10.85 -17.61
C ALA A 10 17.49 9.71 -16.56
N ASN A 11 18.31 8.67 -16.67
CA ASN A 11 18.60 7.77 -15.54
C ASN A 11 19.89 8.24 -14.83
N HIS A 12 19.95 8.17 -13.49
CA HIS A 12 21.20 8.43 -12.76
C HIS A 12 21.57 7.29 -11.81
N HIS A 13 22.88 6.98 -11.79
CA HIS A 13 23.50 6.10 -10.80
C HIS A 13 24.15 6.96 -9.72
N SER A 14 23.66 6.91 -8.49
CA SER A 14 24.18 7.72 -7.39
C SER A 14 23.98 7.07 -6.03
N ASP A 15 25.11 6.78 -5.38
CA ASP A 15 25.19 6.36 -3.97
C ASP A 15 24.79 7.50 -2.99
N SER A 16 24.48 8.69 -3.52
CA SER A 16 24.04 9.88 -2.78
C SER A 16 22.58 10.22 -3.07
N LEU A 17 21.92 10.85 -2.09
CA LEU A 17 20.52 11.31 -2.21
C LEU A 17 20.34 12.24 -3.39
N CYS A 18 19.19 12.20 -4.07
CA CYS A 18 18.88 13.20 -5.08
C CYS A 18 18.79 14.62 -4.47
N PRO A 19 19.02 15.69 -5.26
CA PRO A 19 19.02 17.06 -4.74
C PRO A 19 17.72 17.46 -4.02
N GLY A 20 16.58 16.93 -4.45
CA GLY A 20 15.28 17.16 -3.82
C GLY A 20 15.20 16.55 -2.41
N GLU A 21 15.59 15.29 -2.25
CA GLU A 21 15.65 14.64 -0.94
C GLU A 21 16.66 15.35 -0.02
N GLN A 22 17.84 15.75 -0.52
CA GLN A 22 18.82 16.53 0.25
C GLN A 22 18.25 17.86 0.78
N ALA A 23 17.48 18.58 -0.05
CA ALA A 23 16.85 19.82 0.34
C ALA A 23 15.79 19.60 1.43
N CYS A 24 14.93 18.59 1.26
CA CYS A 24 13.93 18.21 2.27
C CYS A 24 14.59 17.83 3.60
N VAL A 25 15.64 17.00 3.57
CA VAL A 25 16.39 16.60 4.76
C VAL A 25 16.97 17.81 5.48
N SER A 26 17.62 18.69 4.73
CA SER A 26 18.26 19.90 5.28
C SER A 26 17.25 20.85 5.94
N GLU A 27 16.09 21.07 5.32
CA GLU A 27 15.04 21.90 5.92
C GLU A 27 14.43 21.20 7.15
N ARG A 28 14.17 19.89 7.06
CA ARG A 28 13.48 19.14 8.11
C ARG A 28 14.31 18.99 9.37
N LYS A 29 15.64 18.81 9.27
CA LYS A 29 16.53 18.72 10.45
C LYS A 29 16.36 19.91 11.40
N LYS A 30 16.15 21.12 10.87
CA LYS A 30 15.90 22.33 11.67
C LYS A 30 14.58 22.27 12.44
N ARG A 31 13.56 21.60 11.90
CA ARG A 31 12.27 21.37 12.56
C ARG A 31 12.38 20.28 13.62
N ILE A 32 13.05 19.19 13.30
CA ILE A 32 13.31 18.08 14.23
C ILE A 32 14.06 18.59 15.47
N GLN A 33 15.08 19.44 15.30
CA GLN A 33 15.81 20.04 16.42
C GLN A 33 14.89 20.82 17.38
N LYS A 34 13.95 21.60 16.82
CA LYS A 34 12.94 22.33 17.61
C LYS A 34 11.97 21.36 18.30
N SER A 35 11.59 20.27 17.64
CA SER A 35 10.73 19.24 18.22
C SER A 35 11.40 18.56 19.42
N PHE A 36 12.67 18.16 19.29
CA PHE A 36 13.44 17.60 20.41
C PHE A 36 13.51 18.56 21.59
N SER A 37 13.72 19.85 21.34
CA SER A 37 13.77 20.87 22.39
C SER A 37 12.45 20.93 23.19
N ARG A 38 11.29 20.73 22.53
CA ARG A 38 9.98 20.67 23.21
C ARG A 38 9.81 19.39 24.04
N LEU A 39 10.48 18.31 23.66
CA LEU A 39 10.52 17.05 24.42
C LEU A 39 11.55 17.08 25.56
N GLY A 40 12.26 18.19 25.77
CA GLY A 40 13.34 18.30 26.76
C GLY A 40 14.64 17.61 26.33
N LEU A 41 14.78 17.28 25.05
CA LEU A 41 15.97 16.69 24.45
C LEU A 41 16.75 17.77 23.68
N HIS A 42 18.05 17.87 23.90
CA HIS A 42 18.88 18.90 23.27
C HIS A 42 19.87 18.29 22.28
N CYS A 43 19.88 18.82 21.06
CA CYS A 43 20.84 18.47 20.00
C CYS A 43 21.25 19.71 19.19
N THR A 44 22.43 19.67 18.59
CA THR A 44 22.89 20.62 17.56
C THR A 44 22.40 20.14 16.19
N GLU A 45 22.48 20.98 15.15
CA GLU A 45 22.07 20.58 13.79
C GLU A 45 22.84 19.35 13.29
N ASP A 46 24.09 19.19 13.69
CA ASP A 46 24.94 18.03 13.36
C ASP A 46 24.61 16.78 14.18
N SER A 47 24.02 16.93 15.37
CA SER A 47 23.62 15.80 16.23
C SER A 47 22.13 15.48 16.18
N VAL A 48 21.35 16.12 15.30
CA VAL A 48 19.98 15.69 14.98
C VAL A 48 20.02 14.27 14.40
N PRO A 49 19.47 13.26 15.09
CA PRO A 49 19.43 11.91 14.58
C PRO A 49 18.46 11.78 13.41
N HIS A 50 18.77 10.87 12.48
CA HIS A 50 17.87 10.49 11.41
C HIS A 50 16.99 9.35 11.91
N ILE A 51 15.69 9.64 12.06
CA ILE A 51 14.70 8.69 12.57
C ILE A 51 13.70 8.36 11.47
N ALA A 52 13.45 7.06 11.25
CA ALA A 52 12.46 6.58 10.29
C ALA A 52 11.30 5.85 11.00
N LEU A 53 10.06 6.10 10.57
CA LEU A 53 8.89 5.29 10.92
C LEU A 53 8.57 4.35 9.77
N LEU A 54 8.64 3.03 9.97
CA LEU A 54 8.44 2.03 8.93
C LEU A 54 7.20 1.17 9.20
N GLY A 55 6.12 1.41 8.46
CA GLY A 55 4.88 0.64 8.56
C GLY A 55 4.94 -0.63 7.72
N SER A 56 4.58 -1.77 8.31
CA SER A 56 4.52 -3.06 7.62
C SER A 56 3.33 -3.14 6.65
N GLY A 57 3.27 -4.20 5.85
CA GLY A 57 2.08 -4.52 5.07
C GLY A 57 0.98 -5.21 5.87
N GLY A 58 -0.22 -5.35 5.28
CA GLY A 58 -1.36 -5.98 5.96
C GLY A 58 -2.76 -5.53 5.51
N GLY A 59 -2.92 -4.98 4.30
CA GLY A 59 -4.22 -4.49 3.81
C GLY A 59 -4.83 -3.44 4.73
N GLU A 60 -6.16 -3.45 4.89
CA GLU A 60 -6.89 -2.49 5.74
C GLU A 60 -6.42 -2.51 7.21
N ARG A 61 -6.01 -3.66 7.74
CA ARG A 61 -5.42 -3.73 9.10
C ARG A 61 -4.22 -2.79 9.22
N ALA A 62 -3.32 -2.82 8.24
CA ALA A 62 -2.14 -1.95 8.23
C ALA A 62 -2.54 -0.49 8.07
N VAL A 63 -3.52 -0.15 7.23
CA VAL A 63 -4.03 1.22 7.07
C VAL A 63 -4.48 1.78 8.42
N VAL A 64 -5.42 1.11 9.06
CA VAL A 64 -6.07 1.58 10.28
C VAL A 64 -5.08 1.62 11.43
N ALA A 65 -4.21 0.60 11.55
CA ALA A 65 -3.18 0.57 12.58
C ALA A 65 -2.09 1.64 12.35
N MET A 66 -1.72 1.93 11.10
CA MET A 66 -0.79 3.01 10.77
C MET A 66 -1.39 4.36 11.12
N LEU A 67 -2.63 4.65 10.72
CA LEU A 67 -3.34 5.89 11.07
C LEU A 67 -3.43 6.07 12.60
N GLY A 68 -3.81 5.03 13.34
CA GLY A 68 -3.86 5.10 14.81
C GLY A 68 -2.50 5.33 15.46
N SER A 69 -1.45 4.65 14.97
CA SER A 69 -0.07 4.83 15.46
C SER A 69 0.40 6.27 15.24
N ILE A 70 0.18 6.77 14.03
CA ILE A 70 0.48 8.14 13.62
C ILE A 70 -0.28 9.16 14.48
N GLN A 71 -1.60 8.98 14.66
CA GLN A 71 -2.44 9.86 15.47
C GLN A 71 -1.89 10.00 16.89
N GLN A 72 -1.43 8.89 17.49
CA GLN A 72 -0.81 8.93 18.80
C GLN A 72 0.59 9.57 18.79
N LEU A 73 1.42 9.30 17.78
CA LEU A 73 2.73 9.95 17.65
C LEU A 73 2.61 11.48 17.58
N VAL A 74 1.61 12.00 16.87
CA VAL A 74 1.29 13.44 16.82
C VAL A 74 0.91 13.94 18.21
N LYS A 75 -0.05 13.26 18.86
CA LYS A 75 -0.53 13.62 20.20
C LYS A 75 0.58 13.65 21.25
N GLU A 76 1.56 12.76 21.13
CA GLU A 76 2.71 12.69 22.05
C GLU A 76 3.87 13.62 21.66
N GLY A 77 3.76 14.37 20.56
CA GLY A 77 4.81 15.27 20.06
C GLY A 77 6.01 14.53 19.45
N LEU A 78 5.86 13.25 19.12
CA LEU A 78 6.93 12.41 18.57
C LEU A 78 6.97 12.42 17.04
N PHE A 79 5.85 12.69 16.37
CA PHE A 79 5.79 12.64 14.90
C PHE A 79 6.75 13.65 14.23
N ASP A 80 6.87 14.85 14.79
CA ASP A 80 7.78 15.90 14.30
C ASP A 80 9.27 15.58 14.50
N THR A 81 9.61 14.49 15.20
CA THR A 81 11.00 14.02 15.35
C THR A 81 11.44 13.09 14.21
N LEU A 82 10.50 12.59 13.41
CA LEU A 82 10.76 11.68 12.31
C LEU A 82 11.34 12.44 11.12
N LEU A 83 12.45 11.96 10.56
CA LEU A 83 12.99 12.45 9.30
C LEU A 83 12.30 11.78 8.11
N TYR A 84 12.06 10.48 8.21
CA TYR A 84 11.45 9.68 7.15
C TYR A 84 10.22 8.91 7.64
N ILE A 85 9.34 8.61 6.69
CA ILE A 85 8.27 7.63 6.84
C ILE A 85 8.31 6.67 5.64
N GLY A 86 8.30 5.38 5.94
CA GLY A 86 8.34 4.31 4.96
C GLY A 86 7.15 3.38 5.12
N GLY A 87 6.68 2.82 4.02
CA GLY A 87 5.59 1.86 4.06
C GLY A 87 5.59 0.94 2.86
N ILE A 88 5.02 -0.25 3.09
CA ILE A 88 4.67 -1.20 2.05
C ILE A 88 3.19 -1.55 2.16
N SER A 89 2.63 -2.08 1.08
CA SER A 89 1.26 -2.56 1.05
C SER A 89 0.25 -1.57 1.67
N GLY A 90 -0.67 -2.02 2.53
CA GLY A 90 -1.67 -1.16 3.20
C GLY A 90 -1.11 0.07 3.96
N SER A 91 0.13 0.05 4.45
CA SER A 91 0.75 1.26 5.03
C SER A 91 0.95 2.38 4.00
N THR A 92 1.17 2.02 2.72
CA THR A 92 1.27 3.00 1.63
C THR A 92 -0.04 3.75 1.39
N TRP A 93 -1.21 3.15 1.64
CA TRP A 93 -2.49 3.87 1.49
C TRP A 93 -2.68 4.91 2.57
N ALA A 94 -2.38 4.54 3.82
CA ALA A 94 -2.41 5.48 4.93
C ALA A 94 -1.46 6.65 4.65
N MET A 95 -0.24 6.37 4.20
CA MET A 95 0.73 7.40 3.79
C MET A 95 0.20 8.24 2.63
N ALA A 96 -0.13 7.66 1.48
CA ALA A 96 -0.63 8.39 0.32
C ALA A 96 -1.78 9.36 0.65
N SER A 97 -2.75 8.91 1.45
CA SER A 97 -3.88 9.72 1.92
C SER A 97 -3.44 10.88 2.79
N LEU A 98 -2.46 10.65 3.66
CA LEU A 98 -1.91 11.62 4.59
C LEU A 98 -1.17 12.75 3.88
N TYR A 99 -0.49 12.41 2.78
CA TYR A 99 0.15 13.40 1.93
C TYR A 99 -0.83 14.11 0.98
N SER A 100 -2.13 13.77 0.98
CA SER A 100 -3.13 14.58 0.26
C SER A 100 -3.49 15.89 0.99
N GLY A 101 -3.37 15.94 2.33
CA GLY A 101 -3.77 17.08 3.16
C GLY A 101 -2.63 18.04 3.54
N GLU A 102 -2.97 19.31 3.83
CA GLU A 102 -1.98 20.34 4.22
C GLU A 102 -1.50 20.21 5.67
N ASP A 103 -2.41 19.92 6.61
CA ASP A 103 -2.11 19.74 8.04
C ASP A 103 -2.29 18.28 8.45
N PHE A 104 -1.31 17.78 9.21
CA PHE A 104 -1.21 16.36 9.50
C PHE A 104 -2.11 15.90 10.65
N GLN A 105 -2.27 16.72 11.70
CA GLN A 105 -3.13 16.38 12.83
C GLN A 105 -4.60 16.31 12.37
N THR A 106 -5.01 17.30 11.57
CA THR A 106 -6.33 17.35 10.96
C THR A 106 -6.47 16.30 9.85
N GLY A 107 -5.39 16.03 9.12
CA GLY A 107 -5.36 15.07 8.01
C GLY A 107 -5.67 13.64 8.45
N VAL A 108 -5.08 13.15 9.55
CA VAL A 108 -5.34 11.78 10.04
C VAL A 108 -6.81 11.61 10.45
N ASP A 109 -7.35 12.57 11.20
CA ASP A 109 -8.75 12.54 11.65
C ASP A 109 -9.72 12.61 10.45
N GLN A 110 -9.39 13.42 9.43
CA GLN A 110 -10.15 13.51 8.19
C GLN A 110 -10.14 12.20 7.41
N ILE A 111 -9.00 11.53 7.28
CA ILE A 111 -8.90 10.23 6.60
C ILE A 111 -9.76 9.19 7.31
N ILE A 112 -9.68 9.12 8.65
CA ILE A 112 -10.51 8.21 9.45
C ILE A 112 -12.00 8.51 9.23
N ALA A 113 -12.38 9.79 9.20
CA ALA A 113 -13.76 10.20 8.93
C ALA A 113 -14.22 9.80 7.52
N THR A 114 -13.36 9.97 6.50
CA THR A 114 -13.62 9.53 5.11
C THR A 114 -13.82 8.02 5.04
N MET A 115 -12.94 7.22 5.65
CA MET A 115 -13.08 5.76 5.70
C MET A 115 -14.37 5.31 6.43
N GLN A 116 -14.85 6.10 7.40
CA GLN A 116 -16.13 5.87 8.08
C GLN A 116 -17.35 6.43 7.33
N GLY A 117 -17.13 7.19 6.25
CA GLY A 117 -18.14 7.90 5.48
C GLY A 117 -18.75 7.10 4.33
N PRO A 118 -19.47 7.77 3.41
CA PRO A 118 -19.95 7.16 2.18
C PRO A 118 -18.79 6.80 1.25
N GLY A 119 -19.00 5.79 0.39
CA GLY A 119 -18.03 5.43 -0.65
C GLY A 119 -18.00 6.42 -1.81
N VAL A 120 -17.05 6.23 -2.72
CA VAL A 120 -16.90 7.04 -3.93
C VAL A 120 -18.06 6.79 -4.91
N PRO A 121 -18.59 7.82 -5.59
CA PRO A 121 -19.57 7.64 -6.66
C PRO A 121 -19.07 6.70 -7.77
N LEU A 122 -19.94 5.79 -8.22
CA LEU A 122 -19.56 4.74 -9.18
C LEU A 122 -19.18 5.29 -10.57
N ASP A 123 -19.71 6.46 -10.94
CA ASP A 123 -19.38 7.15 -12.19
C ASP A 123 -17.94 7.66 -12.21
N GLU A 124 -17.41 8.10 -11.06
CA GLU A 124 -15.99 8.46 -10.93
C GLU A 124 -15.09 7.22 -11.11
N ILE A 125 -15.51 6.05 -10.59
CA ILE A 125 -14.80 4.77 -10.77
C ILE A 125 -14.77 4.37 -12.24
N VAL A 126 -15.92 4.48 -12.92
CA VAL A 126 -16.03 4.17 -14.34
C VAL A 126 -15.16 5.10 -15.18
N ALA A 127 -15.22 6.40 -14.92
CA ALA A 127 -14.42 7.39 -15.63
C ALA A 127 -12.91 7.12 -15.46
N TRP A 128 -12.47 6.82 -14.23
CA TRP A 128 -11.08 6.48 -13.96
C TRP A 128 -10.60 5.27 -14.77
N LEU A 129 -11.45 4.24 -14.90
CA LEU A 129 -11.17 3.08 -15.73
C LEU A 129 -11.16 3.44 -17.21
N ASP A 130 -12.15 4.18 -17.73
CA ASP A 130 -12.23 4.61 -19.14
C ASP A 130 -10.98 5.31 -19.64
N ASP A 131 -10.37 6.16 -18.81
CA ASP A 131 -9.15 6.88 -19.17
C ASP A 131 -7.93 5.96 -19.38
N ARG A 132 -8.00 4.71 -18.89
CA ARG A 132 -6.82 3.83 -18.75
C ARG A 132 -6.92 2.49 -19.46
N THR A 133 -8.11 2.05 -19.89
CA THR A 133 -8.26 0.71 -20.49
C THR A 133 -7.47 0.49 -21.79
N GLU A 134 -7.10 1.58 -22.47
CA GLU A 134 -6.30 1.54 -23.71
C GLU A 134 -4.79 1.64 -23.45
N GLU A 135 -4.36 1.77 -22.20
CA GLU A 135 -2.94 1.74 -21.86
C GLU A 135 -2.35 0.35 -22.08
N THR A 136 -1.16 0.29 -22.69
CA THR A 136 -0.46 -0.98 -22.93
C THR A 136 -0.06 -1.69 -21.63
N THR A 137 -0.01 -0.95 -20.52
CA THR A 137 0.32 -1.43 -19.18
C THR A 137 -0.92 -1.79 -18.35
N PHE A 138 -2.13 -1.59 -18.86
CA PHE A 138 -3.35 -1.89 -18.10
C PHE A 138 -3.43 -3.38 -17.74
N SER A 139 -3.69 -3.67 -16.47
CA SER A 139 -3.59 -5.00 -15.89
C SER A 139 -4.63 -5.22 -14.78
N LEU A 140 -4.64 -6.41 -14.17
CA LEU A 140 -5.50 -6.68 -13.00
C LEU A 140 -5.17 -5.77 -11.81
N THR A 141 -3.94 -5.24 -11.75
CA THR A 141 -3.52 -4.30 -10.71
C THR A 141 -4.33 -3.00 -10.76
N ASP A 142 -4.65 -2.48 -11.94
CA ASP A 142 -5.43 -1.24 -12.08
C ASP A 142 -6.86 -1.41 -11.57
N ILE A 143 -7.48 -2.56 -11.85
CA ILE A 143 -8.81 -2.89 -11.32
C ILE A 143 -8.76 -3.07 -9.80
N TRP A 144 -7.75 -3.76 -9.29
CA TRP A 144 -7.57 -3.92 -7.84
C TRP A 144 -7.36 -2.57 -7.13
N ALA A 145 -6.52 -1.71 -7.70
CA ALA A 145 -6.22 -0.39 -7.17
C ALA A 145 -7.48 0.44 -6.96
N VAL A 146 -8.29 0.60 -8.02
CA VAL A 146 -9.49 1.45 -7.96
C VAL A 146 -10.53 0.88 -7.00
N LEU A 147 -10.67 -0.45 -6.89
CA LEU A 147 -11.60 -1.07 -5.95
C LEU A 147 -11.18 -0.82 -4.51
N ILE A 148 -9.90 -0.99 -4.20
CA ILE A 148 -9.37 -0.79 -2.85
C ILE A 148 -9.43 0.68 -2.43
N SER A 149 -8.99 1.60 -3.29
CA SER A 149 -9.05 3.04 -3.00
C SER A 149 -10.49 3.48 -2.75
N THR A 150 -11.46 2.94 -3.49
CA THR A 150 -12.87 3.36 -3.39
C THR A 150 -13.66 2.65 -2.30
N GLN A 151 -13.35 1.39 -1.97
CA GLN A 151 -14.09 0.62 -0.97
C GLN A 151 -13.48 0.69 0.43
N ILE A 152 -12.15 0.70 0.54
CA ILE A 152 -11.44 0.78 1.83
C ILE A 152 -11.14 2.23 2.17
N MET A 153 -10.41 2.93 1.30
CA MET A 153 -10.02 4.32 1.57
C MET A 153 -11.16 5.31 1.35
N LYS A 154 -12.21 4.90 0.62
CA LYS A 154 -13.38 5.71 0.26
C LYS A 154 -13.02 7.04 -0.39
N GLN A 155 -11.98 7.01 -1.23
CA GLN A 155 -11.51 8.18 -1.98
C GLN A 155 -10.79 7.75 -3.27
N LEU A 156 -10.75 8.66 -4.25
CA LEU A 156 -9.89 8.56 -5.43
C LEU A 156 -8.85 9.67 -5.37
N ASP A 157 -7.61 9.32 -5.06
CA ASP A 157 -6.51 10.28 -5.03
C ASP A 157 -5.84 10.36 -6.40
N LEU A 158 -6.35 11.27 -7.24
CA LEU A 158 -5.88 11.46 -8.62
C LEU A 158 -4.62 12.33 -8.72
N ARG A 159 -4.00 12.68 -7.58
CA ARG A 159 -2.78 13.49 -7.59
C ARG A 159 -1.63 12.71 -8.22
N GLN A 160 -0.72 13.47 -8.80
CA GLN A 160 0.60 13.02 -9.22
C GLN A 160 1.55 13.07 -8.03
N LEU A 161 2.26 11.98 -7.74
CA LEU A 161 3.16 11.91 -6.58
C LEU A 161 4.32 12.91 -6.71
N SER A 162 4.78 13.18 -7.93
CA SER A 162 5.82 14.19 -8.18
C SER A 162 5.38 15.60 -7.79
N GLY A 163 4.07 15.87 -7.77
CA GLY A 163 3.49 17.11 -7.27
C GLY A 163 3.80 17.35 -5.78
N ASP A 164 4.09 16.30 -5.02
CA ASP A 164 4.45 16.41 -3.60
C ASP A 164 5.91 16.81 -3.37
N ALA A 165 6.75 16.88 -4.42
CA ALA A 165 8.17 17.25 -4.32
C ALA A 165 8.40 18.65 -3.76
N ASN A 166 7.47 19.58 -4.04
CA ASN A 166 7.58 20.98 -3.60
C ASN A 166 6.90 21.26 -2.24
N ARG A 167 6.39 20.23 -1.55
CA ARG A 167 5.76 20.44 -0.24
C ARG A 167 6.80 20.92 0.77
N SER A 168 6.38 21.77 1.70
CA SER A 168 7.23 22.18 2.81
C SER A 168 7.70 20.94 3.59
N ALA A 169 8.91 20.97 4.14
CA ALA A 169 9.47 19.89 4.94
C ALA A 169 8.79 19.70 6.33
N THR A 170 7.52 20.10 6.44
CA THR A 170 6.63 19.93 7.59
C THR A 170 6.34 18.47 7.89
N ASN A 171 6.33 17.60 6.87
CA ASN A 171 6.11 16.17 7.01
C ASN A 171 7.43 15.39 6.84
N PRO A 172 7.55 14.18 7.42
CA PRO A 172 8.66 13.27 7.13
C PRO A 172 8.75 13.03 5.62
N TYR A 173 9.94 12.75 5.13
CA TYR A 173 10.09 12.42 3.72
C TYR A 173 9.48 11.04 3.43
N PRO A 174 8.47 10.91 2.54
CA PRO A 174 7.80 9.65 2.28
C PRO A 174 8.58 8.80 1.28
N ILE A 175 8.73 7.52 1.60
CA ILE A 175 9.24 6.51 0.67
C ILE A 175 8.25 5.34 0.67
N TYR A 176 7.66 5.09 -0.49
CA TYR A 176 6.82 3.93 -0.75
C TYR A 176 7.71 2.83 -1.32
N SER A 177 7.49 1.59 -0.90
CA SER A 177 8.35 0.48 -1.31
C SER A 177 7.55 -0.67 -1.91
N THR A 178 8.11 -1.21 -2.98
CA THR A 178 7.63 -2.38 -3.71
C THR A 178 8.88 -3.19 -4.12
N VAL A 179 8.72 -4.33 -4.77
CA VAL A 179 9.87 -5.09 -5.28
C VAL A 179 9.65 -5.43 -6.75
N GLU A 180 10.73 -5.51 -7.52
CA GLU A 180 10.68 -6.05 -8.88
C GLU A 180 10.60 -7.59 -8.80
N ARG A 181 10.07 -8.25 -9.83
CA ARG A 181 9.88 -9.72 -9.90
C ARG A 181 11.15 -10.55 -9.64
N GLU A 182 12.34 -10.02 -9.86
CA GLU A 182 13.62 -10.63 -9.49
C GLU A 182 14.02 -10.37 -8.02
N TRP A 183 13.09 -9.87 -7.20
CA TRP A 183 13.25 -9.54 -5.78
C TRP A 183 14.24 -8.40 -5.51
N HIS A 184 14.36 -7.47 -6.46
CA HIS A 184 15.08 -6.22 -6.25
C HIS A 184 14.18 -5.20 -5.59
N TRP A 185 14.66 -4.51 -4.54
CA TRP A 185 13.89 -3.45 -3.92
C TRP A 185 13.68 -2.28 -4.87
N PHE A 186 12.45 -1.80 -4.91
CA PHE A 186 12.05 -0.65 -5.68
C PHE A 186 11.45 0.40 -4.75
N GLU A 187 12.06 1.58 -4.71
CA GLU A 187 11.59 2.69 -3.91
C GLU A 187 10.96 3.77 -4.79
N ILE A 188 9.91 4.40 -4.27
CA ILE A 188 9.16 5.45 -4.92
C ILE A 188 9.07 6.61 -3.92
N SER A 189 9.51 7.79 -4.34
CA SER A 189 9.40 9.03 -3.57
C SER A 189 8.79 10.13 -4.45
N PRO A 190 8.48 11.33 -3.92
CA PRO A 190 8.05 12.45 -4.76
C PRO A 190 9.11 12.90 -5.79
N HIS A 191 10.39 12.63 -5.56
CA HIS A 191 11.45 13.11 -6.44
C HIS A 191 11.91 12.07 -7.45
N GLU A 192 12.12 10.84 -6.98
CA GLU A 192 12.65 9.75 -7.77
C GLU A 192 12.03 8.40 -7.43
N SER A 193 12.04 7.52 -8.43
CA SER A 193 11.63 6.12 -8.36
C SER A 193 12.73 5.24 -8.95
N GLY A 194 13.02 4.10 -8.34
CA GLY A 194 14.13 3.28 -8.81
C GLY A 194 14.45 2.04 -8.00
N LEU A 195 15.46 1.29 -8.48
CA LEU A 195 15.95 0.09 -7.83
C LEU A 195 16.97 0.46 -6.75
N THR A 196 16.62 0.23 -5.49
CA THR A 196 17.45 0.55 -4.32
C THR A 196 18.80 -0.17 -4.39
N ASP A 197 18.79 -1.46 -4.70
CA ASP A 197 20.01 -2.30 -4.65
C ASP A 197 21.02 -1.98 -5.77
N MET A 198 20.57 -1.33 -6.85
CA MET A 198 21.38 -0.98 -8.03
C MET A 198 21.69 0.51 -8.13
N ASP A 199 21.19 1.31 -7.19
CA ASP A 199 21.21 2.77 -7.20
C ASP A 199 20.75 3.38 -8.55
N TRP A 200 19.76 2.76 -9.20
CA TRP A 200 19.25 3.19 -10.50
C TRP A 200 17.90 3.88 -10.38
N PHE A 201 17.89 5.19 -10.66
CA PHE A 201 16.74 6.05 -10.45
C PHE A 201 16.36 6.87 -11.68
N ILE A 202 15.05 7.14 -11.76
CA ILE A 202 14.43 8.09 -12.67
C ILE A 202 13.60 9.08 -11.86
N LYS A 203 13.26 10.23 -12.47
CA LYS A 203 12.25 11.11 -11.89
C LYS A 203 10.92 10.37 -11.77
N THR A 204 10.23 10.53 -10.64
CA THR A 204 8.92 9.89 -10.40
C THR A 204 7.90 10.21 -11.49
N ALA A 205 7.92 11.44 -12.00
CA ALA A 205 7.06 11.87 -13.10
C ALA A 205 7.24 11.07 -14.41
N HIS A 206 8.38 10.37 -14.56
CA HIS A 206 8.66 9.53 -15.73
C HIS A 206 8.44 8.04 -15.45
N LEU A 207 7.96 7.65 -14.26
CA LEU A 207 7.62 6.26 -13.99
C LEU A 207 6.49 5.80 -14.92
N GLY A 208 6.71 4.66 -15.60
CA GLY A 208 5.82 4.17 -16.65
C GLY A 208 6.09 4.75 -18.04
N SER A 209 7.01 5.70 -18.19
CA SER A 209 7.53 6.13 -19.50
C SER A 209 8.52 5.12 -20.08
N ARG A 210 8.85 5.24 -21.36
CA ARG A 210 9.83 4.36 -22.01
C ARG A 210 11.19 5.01 -22.12
N PHE A 211 12.21 4.19 -21.88
CA PHE A 211 13.60 4.60 -21.97
C PHE A 211 14.36 3.72 -22.95
N CYS A 212 15.47 4.22 -23.47
CA CYS A 212 16.43 3.45 -24.23
C CYS A 212 17.83 3.96 -23.94
N ALA A 213 18.70 3.06 -23.49
CA ALA A 213 20.08 3.38 -23.11
C ALA A 213 20.14 4.56 -22.12
N GLY A 214 19.22 4.57 -21.15
CA GLY A 214 19.09 5.61 -20.15
C GLY A 214 18.34 6.87 -20.59
N GLN A 215 18.02 7.03 -21.88
CA GLN A 215 17.34 8.21 -22.40
C GLN A 215 15.84 8.02 -22.50
N LEU A 216 15.06 9.02 -22.12
CA LEU A 216 13.60 9.04 -22.28
C LEU A 216 13.26 9.08 -23.78
N VAL A 217 12.64 8.01 -24.30
CA VAL A 217 12.25 7.90 -25.72
C VAL A 217 10.77 8.14 -25.95
N GLU A 218 9.93 7.85 -24.95
CA GLU A 218 8.49 8.11 -25.01
C GLU A 218 8.02 8.50 -23.61
N GLU A 219 7.67 9.78 -23.44
CA GLU A 219 7.07 10.28 -22.21
C GLU A 219 5.60 9.88 -22.16
N LYS A 220 5.22 9.18 -21.09
CA LYS A 220 3.83 8.86 -20.76
C LYS A 220 3.32 9.83 -19.69
N PRO A 221 2.00 10.05 -19.60
CA PRO A 221 1.43 10.77 -18.45
C PRO A 221 1.88 10.12 -17.14
N GLU A 222 2.21 10.94 -16.13
CA GLU A 222 2.58 10.45 -14.81
C GLU A 222 1.41 9.67 -14.20
N MET A 223 1.73 8.55 -13.56
CA MET A 223 0.79 7.72 -12.82
C MET A 223 0.18 8.50 -11.65
N ASP A 224 -1.13 8.41 -11.48
CA ASP A 224 -1.76 8.92 -10.27
C ASP A 224 -1.49 8.02 -9.06
N VAL A 225 -1.75 8.56 -7.87
CA VAL A 225 -1.58 7.84 -6.61
C VAL A 225 -2.45 6.58 -6.54
N VAL A 226 -3.64 6.54 -7.15
CA VAL A 226 -4.45 5.30 -7.21
C VAL A 226 -3.68 4.19 -7.92
N LYS A 227 -3.10 4.46 -9.09
CA LYS A 227 -2.32 3.48 -9.83
C LYS A 227 -1.06 3.06 -9.07
N LEU A 228 -0.32 4.01 -8.50
CA LEU A 228 0.86 3.72 -7.68
C LEU A 228 0.53 2.90 -6.44
N GLN A 229 -0.62 3.15 -5.82
CA GLN A 229 -1.14 2.32 -4.73
C GLN A 229 -1.29 0.88 -5.23
N GLY A 230 -1.95 0.66 -6.38
CA GLY A 230 -2.02 -0.65 -7.02
C GLY A 230 -0.67 -1.36 -7.18
N ASP A 231 0.34 -0.65 -7.67
CA ASP A 231 1.67 -1.19 -7.92
C ASP A 231 2.46 -1.47 -6.63
N CYS A 232 2.22 -0.71 -5.56
CA CYS A 232 2.82 -0.93 -4.23
C CYS A 232 2.13 -2.05 -3.42
N LEU A 233 1.14 -2.75 -3.99
CA LEU A 233 0.14 -3.56 -3.28
C LEU A 233 -0.10 -4.97 -3.74
N GLN A 234 0.65 -5.44 -4.71
CA GLN A 234 0.41 -6.77 -5.25
C GLN A 234 0.77 -7.88 -4.27
N ILE A 235 -0.13 -8.23 -3.36
CA ILE A 235 -0.08 -9.50 -2.61
C ILE A 235 -0.35 -10.70 -3.57
N ILE A 236 -0.37 -10.49 -4.90
CA ILE A 236 -1.28 -11.20 -5.79
C ILE A 236 -0.64 -12.20 -6.78
N PRO A 237 0.67 -12.30 -7.08
CA PRO A 237 1.08 -13.28 -8.08
C PRO A 237 0.77 -14.74 -7.69
N PHE A 238 0.40 -15.05 -6.42
CA PHE A 238 0.24 -16.43 -5.95
C PHE A 238 -1.00 -16.78 -5.08
N GLY A 239 -1.91 -15.85 -4.76
CA GLY A 239 -2.94 -16.07 -3.73
C GLY A 239 -4.38 -16.30 -4.22
N TRP A 240 -4.91 -17.52 -4.14
CA TRP A 240 -6.33 -17.81 -4.46
C TRP A 240 -7.34 -17.07 -3.56
N ASP A 241 -6.96 -16.71 -2.34
CA ASP A 241 -7.85 -16.01 -1.41
C ASP A 241 -8.05 -14.53 -1.77
N THR A 242 -7.06 -13.89 -2.40
CA THR A 242 -7.21 -12.54 -2.97
C THR A 242 -8.09 -12.55 -4.21
N PHE A 243 -7.92 -13.55 -5.08
CA PHE A 243 -8.82 -13.76 -6.21
C PHE A 243 -10.27 -13.96 -5.76
N LYS A 244 -10.51 -14.77 -4.72
CA LYS A 244 -11.83 -14.88 -4.09
C LYS A 244 -12.34 -13.52 -3.61
N LEU A 245 -11.52 -12.76 -2.89
CA LEU A 245 -11.94 -11.46 -2.35
C LEU A 245 -12.30 -10.48 -3.47
N MET A 246 -11.51 -10.45 -4.55
CA MET A 246 -11.81 -9.67 -5.75
C MET A 246 -13.14 -10.12 -6.39
N LEU A 247 -13.37 -11.42 -6.56
CA LEU A 247 -14.65 -11.98 -7.01
C LEU A 247 -15.82 -11.64 -6.07
N PHE A 248 -15.60 -11.61 -4.76
CA PHE A 248 -16.61 -11.22 -3.78
C PHE A 248 -16.95 -9.73 -3.88
N PHE A 249 -15.96 -8.85 -4.03
CA PHE A 249 -16.22 -7.44 -4.30
C PHE A 249 -16.98 -7.23 -5.61
N PHE A 250 -16.68 -8.02 -6.64
CA PHE A 250 -17.48 -8.02 -7.87
C PHE A 250 -18.91 -8.46 -7.63
N ALA A 251 -19.12 -9.57 -6.89
CA ALA A 251 -20.45 -10.04 -6.55
C ALA A 251 -21.24 -8.97 -5.78
N GLU A 252 -20.61 -8.26 -4.84
CA GLU A 252 -21.25 -7.18 -4.07
C GLU A 252 -21.58 -5.95 -4.93
N ILE A 253 -20.70 -5.56 -5.85
CA ILE A 253 -20.97 -4.48 -6.82
C ILE A 253 -22.14 -4.87 -7.74
N ILE A 254 -22.18 -6.13 -8.18
CA ILE A 254 -23.27 -6.67 -9.00
C ILE A 254 -24.57 -6.67 -8.21
N GLU A 255 -24.59 -7.19 -6.99
CA GLU A 255 -25.78 -7.25 -6.13
C GLU A 255 -26.29 -5.85 -5.76
N SER A 256 -25.41 -4.96 -5.33
CA SER A 256 -25.77 -3.57 -4.99
C SER A 256 -26.26 -2.79 -6.22
N GLY A 257 -25.63 -3.01 -7.38
CA GLY A 257 -26.08 -2.49 -8.67
C GLY A 257 -27.46 -3.01 -9.05
N HIS A 258 -27.69 -4.31 -8.96
CA HIS A 258 -29.01 -4.93 -9.21
C HIS A 258 -30.08 -4.41 -8.25
N ILE A 259 -29.79 -4.30 -6.95
CA ILE A 259 -30.73 -3.78 -5.94
C ILE A 259 -31.10 -2.31 -6.23
N ASN A 260 -30.12 -1.48 -6.60
CA ASN A 260 -30.37 -0.09 -6.96
C ASN A 260 -31.14 0.03 -8.27
N LEU A 261 -30.82 -0.79 -9.29
CA LEU A 261 -31.55 -0.84 -10.56
C LEU A 261 -33.03 -1.24 -10.34
N LEU A 262 -33.28 -2.27 -9.52
CA LEU A 262 -34.63 -2.74 -9.18
C LEU A 262 -35.47 -1.69 -8.43
N LYS A 263 -34.83 -0.81 -7.64
CA LYS A 263 -35.51 0.31 -6.96
C LYS A 263 -35.89 1.45 -7.91
N THR A 264 -35.15 1.61 -9.02
CA THR A 264 -35.36 2.72 -9.98
C THR A 264 -36.35 2.43 -11.10
N SER A 265 -36.69 1.15 -11.35
CA SER A 265 -37.71 0.75 -12.32
C SER A 265 -39.09 0.57 -11.71
N SER A 266 -40.05 1.40 -12.11
CA SER A 266 -41.44 0.96 -12.18
C SER A 266 -41.58 -0.07 -13.30
N LEU A 267 -42.01 -1.28 -12.95
CA LEU A 267 -42.16 -2.44 -13.83
C LEU A 267 -43.15 -2.19 -14.98
N GLU A 268 -42.68 -2.19 -16.24
CA GLU A 268 -43.53 -2.46 -17.41
C GLU A 268 -42.87 -3.48 -18.35
N GLU A 269 -43.57 -4.59 -18.55
CA GLU A 269 -43.10 -5.79 -19.24
C GLU A 269 -43.12 -5.68 -20.77
N GLY A 270 -41.99 -5.87 -21.46
CA GLY A 270 -42.06 -6.16 -22.91
C GLY A 270 -40.83 -5.98 -23.82
N LYS A 271 -39.78 -6.82 -23.75
CA LYS A 271 -38.91 -7.36 -24.86
C LYS A 271 -37.50 -7.74 -24.35
N SER A 272 -36.85 -8.69 -25.03
CA SER A 272 -35.69 -9.51 -24.59
C SER A 272 -34.30 -8.86 -24.77
N VAL A 273 -33.39 -9.10 -23.83
CA VAL A 273 -31.92 -9.03 -24.02
C VAL A 273 -31.38 -10.45 -24.18
N CYS A 274 -30.40 -10.66 -25.07
CA CYS A 274 -29.81 -11.96 -25.40
C CYS A 274 -29.15 -12.64 -24.19
N GLN A 275 -29.83 -13.67 -23.70
CA GLN A 275 -29.38 -14.67 -22.73
C GLN A 275 -28.02 -15.29 -23.12
N GLU A 276 -27.68 -15.28 -24.41
CA GLU A 276 -26.42 -15.79 -24.98
C GLU A 276 -25.15 -15.13 -24.41
N ASN A 277 -25.13 -13.82 -24.11
CA ASN A 277 -23.91 -13.16 -23.63
C ASN A 277 -23.56 -13.46 -22.16
N ILE A 278 -24.56 -13.74 -21.32
CA ILE A 278 -24.36 -14.14 -19.92
C ILE A 278 -24.03 -15.63 -19.85
N THR A 279 -24.65 -16.45 -20.70
CA THR A 279 -24.30 -17.87 -20.84
C THR A 279 -22.87 -18.05 -21.36
N LEU A 280 -22.44 -17.28 -22.36
CA LEU A 280 -21.05 -17.26 -22.84
C LEU A 280 -20.05 -16.83 -21.75
N LEU A 281 -20.40 -15.86 -20.91
CA LEU A 281 -19.56 -15.42 -19.78
C LEU A 281 -19.44 -16.52 -18.71
N ILE A 282 -20.54 -17.19 -18.39
CA ILE A 282 -20.54 -18.33 -17.46
C ILE A 282 -19.69 -19.46 -18.04
N GLU A 283 -19.85 -19.77 -19.34
CA GLU A 283 -19.05 -20.79 -20.03
C GLU A 283 -17.56 -20.41 -20.10
N GLU A 284 -17.19 -19.15 -20.33
CA GLU A 284 -15.79 -18.68 -20.36
C GLU A 284 -15.16 -18.64 -18.95
N LEU A 285 -15.93 -18.27 -17.92
CA LEU A 285 -15.50 -18.35 -16.52
C LEU A 285 -15.37 -19.80 -16.06
N GLU A 286 -16.28 -20.69 -16.48
CA GLU A 286 -16.19 -22.14 -16.28
C GLU A 286 -14.95 -22.71 -16.98
N LEU A 287 -14.65 -22.31 -18.23
CA LEU A 287 -13.47 -22.75 -18.98
C LEU A 287 -12.15 -22.25 -18.35
N CYS A 288 -12.13 -21.01 -17.83
CA CYS A 288 -11.00 -20.48 -17.06
C CYS A 288 -10.82 -21.28 -15.76
N CYS A 289 -11.92 -21.64 -15.09
CA CYS A 289 -11.91 -22.48 -13.87
C CYS A 289 -11.50 -23.93 -14.13
N GLU A 290 -11.83 -24.50 -15.31
CA GLU A 290 -11.42 -25.85 -15.71
C GLU A 290 -9.92 -25.94 -16.03
N ASN A 291 -9.32 -24.92 -16.63
CA ASN A 291 -7.86 -24.88 -16.82
C ASN A 291 -7.07 -24.70 -15.50
N LEU A 292 -7.75 -24.35 -14.41
CA LEU A 292 -7.21 -24.23 -13.04
C LEU A 292 -7.35 -25.53 -12.21
N GLN A 293 -7.77 -26.64 -12.83
CA GLN A 293 -8.04 -27.96 -12.22
C GLN A 293 -6.89 -28.58 -11.39
N SER A 294 -5.67 -28.06 -11.43
CA SER A 294 -4.54 -28.60 -10.66
C SER A 294 -4.54 -28.20 -9.16
N VAL A 295 -5.42 -27.28 -8.71
CA VAL A 295 -5.37 -26.75 -7.34
C VAL A 295 -6.73 -26.80 -6.62
N ASN A 296 -7.07 -27.99 -6.10
CA ASN A 296 -7.96 -28.27 -4.96
C ASN A 296 -9.51 -28.12 -5.12
N HIS A 297 -10.24 -29.19 -4.79
CA HIS A 297 -11.65 -29.49 -5.12
C HIS A 297 -12.75 -28.63 -4.45
N SER A 298 -12.45 -27.94 -3.36
CA SER A 298 -13.42 -27.10 -2.64
C SER A 298 -13.74 -25.77 -3.35
N LYS A 299 -12.91 -25.39 -4.32
CA LYS A 299 -13.05 -24.17 -5.15
C LYS A 299 -14.08 -24.29 -6.27
N PHE A 300 -14.34 -25.52 -6.73
CA PHE A 300 -15.36 -25.83 -7.73
C PHE A 300 -16.78 -25.55 -7.21
N TYR A 301 -17.07 -25.91 -5.97
CA TYR A 301 -18.44 -25.89 -5.44
C TYR A 301 -19.00 -24.49 -5.18
N LEU A 302 -18.19 -23.48 -4.85
CA LEU A 302 -18.68 -22.12 -4.57
C LEU A 302 -18.93 -21.32 -5.86
N CYS A 303 -18.07 -21.44 -6.87
CA CYS A 303 -18.38 -20.95 -8.22
C CYS A 303 -19.60 -21.65 -8.79
N LYS A 304 -19.71 -22.98 -8.61
CA LYS A 304 -20.89 -23.74 -9.04
C LYS A 304 -22.15 -23.32 -8.29
N ILE A 305 -22.08 -23.03 -6.98
CA ILE A 305 -23.23 -22.52 -6.22
C ILE A 305 -23.64 -21.14 -6.74
N TYR A 306 -22.69 -20.24 -7.04
CA TYR A 306 -22.99 -18.91 -7.58
C TYR A 306 -23.61 -18.97 -8.98
N ILE A 307 -23.06 -19.82 -9.86
CA ILE A 307 -23.60 -20.14 -11.20
C ILE A 307 -24.97 -20.80 -11.09
N LEU A 308 -25.16 -21.74 -10.16
CA LEU A 308 -26.45 -22.41 -9.90
C LEU A 308 -27.47 -21.43 -9.30
N THR A 309 -27.08 -20.49 -8.45
CA THR A 309 -27.99 -19.44 -7.95
C THR A 309 -28.37 -18.42 -9.02
N ALA A 310 -27.50 -18.16 -10.00
CA ALA A 310 -27.83 -17.41 -11.20
C ALA A 310 -28.77 -18.21 -12.14
N GLN A 311 -28.77 -19.55 -12.06
CA GLN A 311 -29.68 -20.45 -12.79
C GLN A 311 -31.00 -20.72 -12.06
N THR A 312 -31.10 -20.54 -10.74
CA THR A 312 -32.35 -20.76 -9.98
C THR A 312 -33.26 -19.54 -10.03
N GLU A 313 -34.09 -19.52 -11.07
CA GLU A 313 -35.42 -18.87 -11.17
C GLU A 313 -35.57 -17.46 -10.57
N ILE A 314 -34.84 -16.48 -11.11
CA ILE A 314 -35.42 -15.14 -11.24
C ILE A 314 -36.41 -15.20 -12.41
N LYS A 315 -37.71 -15.23 -12.10
CA LYS A 315 -38.74 -15.04 -13.12
C LYS A 315 -38.55 -13.65 -13.77
N PRO A 316 -38.45 -13.57 -15.10
CA PRO A 316 -37.97 -12.37 -15.77
C PRO A 316 -39.07 -11.32 -15.82
N ALA A 317 -38.89 -10.23 -15.06
CA ALA A 317 -39.56 -8.97 -15.37
C ALA A 317 -38.76 -8.25 -16.46
N LYS A 318 -39.37 -8.12 -17.65
CA LYS A 318 -38.81 -7.43 -18.81
C LYS A 318 -38.72 -5.93 -18.55
N VAL A 319 -37.53 -5.35 -18.50
CA VAL A 319 -37.33 -3.91 -18.58
C VAL A 319 -36.15 -3.63 -19.51
N ILE A 320 -36.38 -2.85 -20.57
CA ILE A 320 -35.31 -2.25 -21.38
C ILE A 320 -34.81 -1.04 -20.59
N TYR A 321 -33.62 -1.14 -20.01
CA TYR A 321 -33.00 -0.01 -19.34
C TYR A 321 -32.11 0.77 -20.30
N PRO A 322 -32.10 2.11 -20.23
CA PRO A 322 -30.97 2.85 -20.75
C PRO A 322 -29.73 2.42 -19.97
N PHE A 323 -28.62 2.15 -20.66
CA PHE A 323 -27.28 1.87 -20.11
C PHE A 323 -26.68 3.09 -19.35
N SER A 324 -27.51 3.92 -18.71
CA SER A 324 -27.14 5.22 -18.16
C SER A 324 -26.96 5.24 -16.64
N ALA A 325 -27.17 4.10 -15.95
CA ALA A 325 -26.95 4.03 -14.50
C ALA A 325 -25.49 3.67 -14.20
N PRO A 326 -24.77 4.42 -13.33
CA PRO A 326 -23.36 4.18 -13.05
C PRO A 326 -23.02 2.76 -12.60
N ALA A 327 -23.92 2.11 -11.84
CA ALA A 327 -23.71 0.74 -11.38
C ALA A 327 -23.74 -0.31 -12.50
N SER A 328 -24.69 -0.21 -13.45
CA SER A 328 -24.75 -1.14 -14.58
C SER A 328 -23.58 -0.95 -15.53
N LEU A 329 -23.12 0.30 -15.70
CA LEU A 329 -21.95 0.62 -16.50
C LEU A 329 -20.66 0.05 -15.90
N LEU A 330 -20.46 0.19 -14.58
CA LEU A 330 -19.33 -0.39 -13.87
C LEU A 330 -19.32 -1.92 -13.97
N VAL A 331 -20.46 -2.57 -13.71
CA VAL A 331 -20.59 -4.03 -13.83
C VAL A 331 -20.25 -4.48 -15.25
N TRP A 332 -20.85 -3.87 -16.27
CA TRP A 332 -20.60 -4.25 -17.66
C TRP A 332 -19.14 -4.05 -18.07
N LYS A 333 -18.52 -2.95 -17.64
CA LYS A 333 -17.11 -2.66 -17.91
C LYS A 333 -16.21 -3.72 -17.27
N LEU A 334 -16.43 -4.07 -16.00
CA LEU A 334 -15.66 -5.11 -15.32
C LEU A 334 -15.82 -6.48 -15.99
N LEU A 335 -17.05 -6.83 -16.40
CA LEU A 335 -17.31 -8.06 -17.15
C LEU A 335 -16.57 -8.12 -18.49
N LYS A 336 -16.33 -6.98 -19.14
CA LYS A 336 -15.54 -6.90 -20.38
C LYS A 336 -14.03 -6.97 -20.13
N LEU A 337 -13.55 -6.33 -19.06
CA LEU A 337 -12.11 -6.20 -18.79
C LEU A 337 -11.51 -7.44 -18.14
N LEU A 338 -12.23 -8.09 -17.23
CA LEU A 338 -11.67 -9.16 -16.41
C LEU A 338 -11.34 -10.45 -17.17
N PRO A 339 -12.22 -11.02 -18.03
CA PRO A 339 -11.92 -12.29 -18.68
C PRO A 339 -10.58 -12.32 -19.46
N PRO A 340 -10.27 -11.33 -20.33
CA PRO A 340 -9.01 -11.34 -21.06
C PRO A 340 -7.80 -11.15 -20.13
N LEU A 341 -7.92 -10.33 -19.09
CA LEU A 341 -6.85 -10.09 -18.11
C LEU A 341 -6.58 -11.33 -17.23
N LEU A 342 -7.64 -12.00 -16.78
CA LEU A 342 -7.54 -13.24 -16.01
C LEU A 342 -6.93 -14.38 -16.82
N LYS A 343 -7.28 -14.48 -18.11
CA LYS A 343 -6.70 -15.46 -19.02
C LYS A 343 -5.19 -15.30 -19.18
N LYS A 344 -4.69 -14.06 -19.17
CA LYS A 344 -3.26 -13.75 -19.30
C LYS A 344 -2.53 -13.76 -17.95
N TRP A 345 -3.26 -13.54 -16.86
CA TRP A 345 -2.70 -13.39 -15.51
C TRP A 345 -1.65 -12.27 -15.42
N GLU A 346 -1.95 -11.12 -16.03
CA GLU A 346 -1.08 -9.94 -16.07
C GLU A 346 -1.33 -9.02 -14.87
N TRP A 347 -0.25 -8.69 -14.15
CA TRP A 347 -0.23 -7.83 -12.96
C TRP A 347 0.98 -6.91 -13.00
N GLY A 348 0.81 -5.67 -12.58
CA GLY A 348 1.94 -4.81 -12.22
C GLY A 348 2.80 -4.33 -13.35
N ASN A 349 2.23 -4.28 -14.54
CA ASN A 349 2.97 -3.97 -15.74
C ASN A 349 3.37 -2.49 -15.71
N THR A 350 4.67 -2.23 -15.65
CA THR A 350 5.26 -0.90 -15.84
C THR A 350 6.28 -0.97 -16.97
N ASN A 351 6.39 0.08 -17.78
CA ASN A 351 7.44 0.11 -18.80
C ASN A 351 8.83 0.08 -18.14
N ASN A 352 9.72 -0.76 -18.67
CA ASN A 352 11.05 -0.91 -18.10
C ASN A 352 11.94 0.29 -18.47
N PHE A 353 12.46 0.99 -17.46
CA PHE A 353 13.32 2.17 -17.69
C PHE A 353 14.81 1.83 -17.90
N LEU A 354 15.21 0.57 -17.75
CA LEU A 354 16.60 0.12 -17.91
C LEU A 354 16.94 -0.28 -19.34
N PHE A 355 15.98 -0.85 -20.07
CA PHE A 355 16.21 -1.46 -21.38
C PHE A 355 15.46 -0.71 -22.49
N CYS A 356 16.06 -0.67 -23.68
CA CYS A 356 15.47 -0.11 -24.91
C CYS A 356 14.30 -0.93 -25.48
N SER A 357 14.07 -2.13 -24.94
CA SER A 357 13.08 -3.09 -25.39
C SER A 357 11.66 -2.65 -25.01
N HIS A 358 10.64 -3.34 -25.53
CA HIS A 358 9.27 -3.25 -24.99
C HIS A 358 9.12 -4.15 -23.75
N GLU A 359 10.19 -4.34 -22.98
CA GLU A 359 10.14 -5.16 -21.77
C GLU A 359 9.37 -4.42 -20.68
N ILE A 360 8.63 -5.21 -19.93
CA ILE A 360 7.77 -4.77 -18.85
C ILE A 360 8.49 -5.11 -17.54
N PHE A 361 8.60 -4.13 -16.65
CA PHE A 361 8.85 -4.37 -15.24
C PHE A 361 7.58 -4.86 -14.56
N TYR A 362 7.76 -5.86 -13.72
CA TYR A 362 6.71 -6.37 -12.86
C TYR A 362 7.03 -5.94 -11.43
N LEU A 363 6.43 -4.83 -11.02
CA LEU A 363 6.47 -4.43 -9.61
C LEU A 363 5.51 -5.33 -8.84
N ILE A 364 5.84 -5.77 -7.63
CA ILE A 364 5.02 -6.66 -6.79
C ILE A 364 5.11 -6.23 -5.32
N ASP A 365 4.11 -6.54 -4.49
CA ASP A 365 4.13 -6.13 -3.06
C ASP A 365 5.35 -6.71 -2.35
N ALA A 366 6.14 -5.82 -1.76
CA ALA A 366 7.28 -6.18 -0.94
C ALA A 366 6.90 -7.10 0.23
N GLY A 367 5.64 -7.05 0.69
CA GLY A 367 5.10 -7.89 1.75
C GLY A 367 5.11 -9.39 1.44
N LEU A 368 5.29 -9.78 0.17
CA LEU A 368 5.50 -11.17 -0.24
C LEU A 368 6.92 -11.67 0.04
N TRP A 369 7.88 -10.76 0.24
CA TRP A 369 9.26 -11.09 0.53
C TRP A 369 9.67 -10.67 1.95
N MET A 370 9.47 -9.39 2.28
CA MET A 370 9.79 -8.84 3.59
C MET A 370 8.72 -7.81 3.97
N ASN A 371 7.96 -8.11 5.01
CA ASN A 371 6.78 -7.33 5.33
C ASN A 371 7.05 -5.97 6.02
N VAL A 372 8.30 -5.51 6.07
CA VAL A 372 8.69 -4.16 6.54
C VAL A 372 9.76 -3.62 5.58
N PRO A 373 9.67 -2.36 5.11
CA PRO A 373 10.62 -1.82 4.13
C PRO A 373 11.94 -1.40 4.78
N TYR A 374 12.72 -2.32 5.33
CA TYR A 374 14.04 -1.96 5.85
C TYR A 374 15.01 -1.50 4.76
N PRO A 375 15.16 -2.20 3.62
CA PRO A 375 16.31 -2.00 2.74
C PRO A 375 16.49 -0.59 2.16
N PRO A 376 15.43 0.14 1.75
CA PRO A 376 15.56 1.56 1.36
C PRO A 376 16.14 2.45 2.47
N PHE A 377 16.08 2.06 3.73
CA PHE A 377 16.49 2.87 4.88
C PHE A 377 17.81 2.42 5.51
N LEU A 378 18.38 1.31 5.03
CA LEU A 378 19.66 0.81 5.52
C LEU A 378 20.82 1.36 4.69
N GLY A 379 22.01 1.38 5.29
CA GLY A 379 23.24 1.82 4.62
C GLY A 379 23.55 3.32 4.79
N ALA A 380 24.62 3.74 4.12
CA ALA A 380 25.20 5.07 4.31
C ALA A 380 24.39 6.21 3.64
N LYS A 381 23.59 5.87 2.62
CA LYS A 381 22.85 6.84 1.79
C LYS A 381 21.91 7.73 2.62
N ARG A 382 21.14 7.13 3.54
CA ARG A 382 20.21 7.85 4.45
C ARG A 382 20.72 7.98 5.88
N ASP A 383 21.75 7.21 6.26
CA ASP A 383 22.44 7.27 7.58
C ASP A 383 21.45 7.32 8.76
N ILE A 384 20.52 6.37 8.78
CA ILE A 384 19.47 6.24 9.80
C ILE A 384 20.07 5.79 11.13
N ASP A 385 19.71 6.45 12.24
CA ASP A 385 20.16 6.07 13.59
C ASP A 385 19.14 5.25 14.37
N LEU A 386 17.85 5.45 14.06
CA LEU A 386 16.73 4.85 14.76
C LEU A 386 15.59 4.55 13.79
N ILE A 387 15.15 3.30 13.79
CA ILE A 387 13.97 2.83 13.08
C ILE A 387 12.88 2.51 14.10
N ILE A 388 11.71 3.09 13.93
CA ILE A 388 10.50 2.75 14.68
C ILE A 388 9.63 1.92 13.71
N ALA A 389 9.46 0.64 14.01
CA ALA A 389 8.79 -0.33 13.14
C ALA A 389 7.54 -0.91 13.81
N PRO A 390 6.39 -0.21 13.73
CA PRO A 390 5.10 -0.83 14.07
C PRO A 390 4.76 -1.91 13.04
N ASP A 391 4.57 -3.15 13.53
CA ASP A 391 4.31 -4.30 12.69
C ASP A 391 2.84 -4.73 12.73
N PHE A 392 2.23 -4.69 11.56
CA PHE A 392 0.84 -5.01 11.23
C PHE A 392 0.71 -6.32 10.45
N SER A 393 1.76 -7.15 10.41
CA SER A 393 1.79 -8.44 9.72
C SER A 393 0.64 -9.38 10.09
N ALA A 394 0.22 -10.21 9.11
CA ALA A 394 -0.74 -11.31 9.31
C ALA A 394 -0.07 -12.65 9.67
N GLY A 395 1.25 -12.76 9.43
CA GLY A 395 2.05 -13.94 9.66
C GLY A 395 2.66 -13.97 11.06
N GLU A 396 3.70 -14.79 11.25
CA GLU A 396 4.41 -14.86 12.52
C GLU A 396 4.99 -13.48 12.85
N VAL A 397 4.85 -13.09 14.13
CA VAL A 397 5.57 -11.93 14.65
C VAL A 397 7.06 -12.24 14.46
N PHE A 398 7.82 -11.30 13.93
CA PHE A 398 9.25 -11.46 13.59
C PHE A 398 9.57 -12.31 12.36
N GLU A 399 8.68 -12.45 11.36
CA GLU A 399 9.04 -13.01 10.03
C GLU A 399 10.07 -12.15 9.25
N VAL A 400 10.70 -11.20 9.93
CA VAL A 400 11.77 -10.35 9.45
C VAL A 400 13.06 -11.18 9.41
N GLN A 401 13.58 -11.44 8.20
CA GLN A 401 14.87 -12.09 7.92
C GLN A 401 16.11 -11.28 8.36
N LEU A 402 16.00 -10.52 9.44
CA LEU A 402 17.16 -10.06 10.18
C LEU A 402 17.51 -11.20 11.16
N ASN A 403 18.78 -11.46 11.44
CA ASN A 403 19.26 -12.47 12.42
C ASN A 403 18.83 -12.17 13.89
N ILE A 404 17.70 -11.49 14.06
CA ILE A 404 16.99 -11.13 15.26
C ILE A 404 16.16 -12.31 15.78
N ASP A 405 15.77 -13.23 14.90
CA ASP A 405 14.84 -14.32 15.21
C ASP A 405 15.31 -15.21 16.36
N ASP A 406 16.61 -15.49 16.43
CA ASP A 406 17.24 -16.28 17.50
C ASP A 406 17.17 -15.62 18.89
N GLN A 407 16.90 -14.31 18.97
CA GLN A 407 16.86 -13.56 20.22
C GLN A 407 15.48 -13.59 20.89
N ILE A 408 14.44 -14.10 20.21
CA ILE A 408 13.06 -13.97 20.63
C ILE A 408 12.43 -15.33 20.89
N LYS A 409 12.28 -15.64 22.18
CA LYS A 409 11.73 -16.93 22.65
C LYS A 409 10.20 -16.98 22.71
N GLU A 410 9.52 -15.84 22.60
CA GLU A 410 8.08 -15.67 22.86
C GLU A 410 7.33 -15.24 21.57
N LYS A 411 7.41 -16.02 20.50
CA LYS A 411 6.82 -15.66 19.19
C LYS A 411 5.28 -15.64 19.20
N ASP A 412 4.66 -16.63 19.84
CA ASP A 412 3.19 -16.80 19.83
C ASP A 412 2.44 -15.76 20.68
N TRP A 413 3.13 -15.08 21.60
CA TRP A 413 2.55 -14.09 22.51
C TRP A 413 3.59 -13.02 22.88
N PRO A 414 3.90 -12.11 21.94
CA PRO A 414 5.03 -11.22 22.04
C PRO A 414 4.81 -10.10 23.05
N LYS A 415 5.92 -9.44 23.41
CA LYS A 415 5.92 -8.14 24.11
C LYS A 415 5.32 -7.07 23.20
N ASP A 416 4.91 -5.97 23.79
CA ASP A 416 4.43 -4.80 23.07
C ASP A 416 5.55 -4.00 22.39
N CYS A 417 6.79 -4.17 22.83
CA CYS A 417 7.95 -3.50 22.26
C CYS A 417 9.24 -4.30 22.45
N TYR A 418 10.10 -4.26 21.43
CA TYR A 418 11.44 -4.82 21.42
C TYR A 418 12.42 -3.76 20.93
N VAL A 419 13.61 -3.70 21.53
CA VAL A 419 14.68 -2.79 21.11
C VAL A 419 15.87 -3.64 20.68
N PHE A 420 16.23 -3.56 19.41
CA PHE A 420 17.41 -4.18 18.85
C PHE A 420 18.47 -3.09 18.68
N GLU A 421 19.45 -3.06 19.57
CA GLU A 421 20.50 -2.06 19.55
C GLU A 421 21.45 -2.31 18.37
N GLY A 422 21.55 -1.34 17.45
CA GLY A 422 22.50 -1.38 16.35
C GLY A 422 23.94 -1.18 16.83
N LYS A 423 24.90 -1.80 16.14
CA LYS A 423 26.33 -1.67 16.42
C LYS A 423 26.97 -0.64 15.50
N GLU A 424 27.95 0.11 16.03
CA GLU A 424 28.74 1.09 15.28
C GLU A 424 27.91 2.09 14.46
N LYS A 425 27.68 1.83 13.17
CA LYS A 425 26.91 2.64 12.21
C LYS A 425 25.50 2.11 11.94
N GLU A 426 25.16 0.91 12.42
CA GLU A 426 23.84 0.32 12.24
C GLU A 426 22.77 1.08 13.04
N PRO A 427 21.54 1.21 12.51
CA PRO A 427 20.43 1.80 13.26
C PRO A 427 20.00 0.91 14.43
N THR A 428 19.52 1.53 15.51
CA THR A 428 18.69 0.82 16.49
C THR A 428 17.29 0.61 15.90
N ILE A 429 16.70 -0.56 16.11
CA ILE A 429 15.33 -0.85 15.70
C ILE A 429 14.45 -0.98 16.94
N VAL A 430 13.40 -0.16 17.02
CA VAL A 430 12.30 -0.32 17.97
C VAL A 430 11.15 -0.99 17.23
N TYR A 431 10.97 -2.28 17.47
CA TYR A 431 9.95 -3.09 16.82
C TYR A 431 8.73 -3.27 17.73
N MET A 432 7.53 -3.05 17.19
CA MET A 432 6.30 -2.99 17.96
C MET A 432 5.19 -3.83 17.30
N PRO A 433 4.96 -5.08 17.77
CA PRO A 433 3.85 -5.90 17.27
C PRO A 433 2.49 -5.24 17.56
N LEU A 434 1.60 -5.23 16.57
CA LEU A 434 0.25 -4.70 16.72
C LEU A 434 -0.54 -5.43 17.81
N PHE A 435 -0.58 -6.75 17.74
CA PHE A 435 -1.19 -7.60 18.76
C PHE A 435 -0.10 -8.19 19.65
N ASN A 436 -0.26 -8.04 20.96
CA ASN A 436 0.78 -8.35 21.93
C ASN A 436 0.17 -8.56 23.32
N ARG A 437 0.99 -8.97 24.29
CA ARG A 437 0.54 -9.24 25.65
C ARG A 437 -0.03 -8.07 26.45
N ALA A 438 0.16 -6.83 25.98
CA ALA A 438 -0.47 -5.67 26.60
C ALA A 438 -1.93 -5.46 26.14
N ASN A 439 -2.33 -6.06 25.02
CA ASN A 439 -3.68 -5.96 24.45
C ASN A 439 -4.37 -7.32 24.20
N CYS A 440 -3.67 -8.43 24.46
CA CYS A 440 -4.17 -9.81 24.42
C CYS A 440 -3.78 -10.55 25.71
N ARG A 441 -4.75 -11.19 26.38
CA ARG A 441 -4.54 -11.94 27.62
C ARG A 441 -3.66 -13.17 27.45
N ASP A 442 -3.73 -13.80 26.28
CA ASP A 442 -2.95 -14.99 25.92
C ASP A 442 -2.78 -15.10 24.39
N ALA A 443 -2.05 -16.12 23.95
CA ALA A 443 -1.83 -16.43 22.53
C ALA A 443 -3.16 -16.72 21.78
N LYS A 444 -4.18 -17.24 22.45
CA LYS A 444 -5.47 -17.56 21.82
C LYS A 444 -6.24 -16.29 21.48
N GLU A 445 -6.26 -15.31 22.38
CA GLU A 445 -6.86 -14.00 22.13
C GLU A 445 -6.12 -13.24 21.03
N LEU A 446 -4.80 -13.37 20.97
CA LEU A 446 -3.99 -12.82 19.87
C LEU A 446 -4.41 -13.42 18.52
N LEU A 447 -4.45 -14.75 18.41
CA LEU A 447 -4.90 -15.42 17.18
C LEU A 447 -6.34 -15.06 16.80
N ALA A 448 -7.23 -14.88 17.79
CA ALA A 448 -8.59 -14.44 17.56
C ALA A 448 -8.64 -13.01 17.00
N LYS A 449 -7.81 -12.09 17.50
CA LYS A 449 -7.68 -10.73 16.94
C LYS A 449 -7.05 -10.75 15.54
N MET A 450 -6.01 -11.55 15.30
CA MET A 450 -5.44 -11.72 13.96
C MET A 450 -6.48 -12.22 12.95
N LYS A 451 -7.33 -13.17 13.36
CA LYS A 451 -8.44 -13.65 12.53
C LYS A 451 -9.53 -12.59 12.31
N LYS A 452 -9.89 -11.84 13.36
CA LYS A 452 -10.88 -10.77 13.29
C LYS A 452 -10.43 -9.64 12.35
N PHE A 453 -9.16 -9.28 12.40
CA PHE A 453 -8.56 -8.23 11.59
C PHE A 453 -7.72 -8.82 10.44
N CYS A 454 -8.12 -9.95 9.87
CA CYS A 454 -7.35 -10.61 8.79
C CYS A 454 -7.19 -9.69 7.56
N THR A 455 -6.15 -9.94 6.78
CA THR A 455 -5.81 -9.11 5.60
C THR A 455 -6.86 -9.23 4.48
N PHE A 456 -7.45 -10.42 4.33
CA PHE A 456 -8.40 -10.71 3.26
C PHE A 456 -9.82 -10.81 3.83
N GLN A 457 -10.50 -9.66 3.91
CA GLN A 457 -11.91 -9.58 4.28
C GLN A 457 -12.55 -8.32 3.67
N LEU A 458 -13.86 -8.22 3.84
CA LEU A 458 -14.62 -7.03 3.51
C LEU A 458 -14.19 -5.83 4.38
N PRO A 459 -14.42 -4.58 3.91
CA PRO A 459 -14.08 -3.37 4.62
C PRO A 459 -14.58 -3.38 6.06
N TYR A 460 -13.77 -2.86 6.98
CA TYR A 460 -14.14 -2.79 8.38
C TYR A 460 -15.34 -1.89 8.58
N ASN A 461 -16.28 -2.37 9.40
CA ASN A 461 -17.30 -1.49 9.95
C ASN A 461 -16.69 -0.51 10.96
N LYS A 462 -17.49 0.49 11.35
CA LYS A 462 -17.05 1.55 12.27
C LYS A 462 -16.51 1.01 13.61
N ASP A 463 -17.13 -0.02 14.17
CA ASP A 463 -16.73 -0.57 15.46
C ASP A 463 -15.38 -1.30 15.37
N MET A 464 -15.18 -2.07 14.29
CA MET A 464 -13.90 -2.73 14.01
C MET A 464 -12.77 -1.71 13.80
N MET A 465 -13.03 -0.65 13.00
CA MET A 465 -12.04 0.41 12.80
C MET A 465 -11.68 1.10 14.12
N ASN A 466 -12.68 1.48 14.92
CA ASN A 466 -12.44 2.17 16.19
C ASN A 466 -11.64 1.29 17.17
N GLU A 467 -11.97 0.00 17.29
CA GLU A 467 -11.21 -0.93 18.13
C GLU A 467 -9.75 -1.03 17.68
N LEU A 468 -9.49 -1.14 16.37
CA LEU A 468 -8.12 -1.26 15.87
C LEU A 468 -7.33 0.05 16.02
N LEU A 469 -7.98 1.20 15.82
CA LEU A 469 -7.41 2.52 16.11
C LEU A 469 -7.04 2.67 17.58
N ASP A 470 -7.89 2.22 18.51
CA ASP A 470 -7.61 2.22 19.95
C ASP A 470 -6.37 1.37 20.27
N ILE A 471 -6.30 0.15 19.73
CA ILE A 471 -5.17 -0.78 19.94
C ILE A 471 -3.85 -0.14 19.47
N ALA A 472 -3.83 0.41 18.26
CA ALA A 472 -2.63 1.02 17.68
C ALA A 472 -2.19 2.26 18.46
N ARG A 473 -3.12 3.14 18.84
CA ARG A 473 -2.83 4.30 19.68
C ARG A 473 -2.26 3.90 21.03
N ASP A 474 -2.88 2.93 21.70
CA ASP A 474 -2.43 2.49 23.00
C ASP A 474 -1.03 1.86 22.96
N ASN A 475 -0.66 1.16 21.89
CA ASN A 475 0.69 0.62 21.72
C ASN A 475 1.76 1.72 21.70
N ILE A 476 1.55 2.80 20.93
CA ILE A 476 2.46 3.96 20.92
C ILE A 476 2.48 4.64 22.29
N LYS A 477 1.30 4.88 22.88
CA LYS A 477 1.18 5.56 24.17
C LYS A 477 1.91 4.82 25.29
N ARG A 478 1.74 3.49 25.38
CA ARG A 478 2.41 2.63 26.36
C ARG A 478 3.93 2.67 26.21
N ASN A 479 4.42 2.72 24.98
CA ASN A 479 5.85 2.64 24.67
C ASN A 479 6.55 3.99 24.49
N LYS A 480 5.86 5.11 24.74
CA LYS A 480 6.41 6.47 24.64
C LYS A 480 7.76 6.61 25.34
N THR A 481 7.87 6.14 26.59
CA THR A 481 9.11 6.28 27.37
C THR A 481 10.27 5.54 26.73
N ILE A 482 10.02 4.38 26.11
CA ILE A 482 11.04 3.63 25.37
C ILE A 482 11.43 4.41 24.12
N LEU A 483 10.46 4.89 23.34
CA LEU A 483 10.72 5.68 22.13
C LEU A 483 11.59 6.91 22.44
N VAL A 484 11.21 7.71 23.44
CA VAL A 484 11.97 8.91 23.85
C VAL A 484 13.38 8.55 24.32
N ARG A 485 13.54 7.45 25.07
CA ARG A 485 14.86 6.98 25.52
C ARG A 485 15.76 6.58 24.35
N GLU A 486 15.22 5.84 23.37
CA GLU A 486 16.03 5.43 22.20
C GLU A 486 16.32 6.62 21.27
N MET A 487 15.44 7.63 21.20
CA MET A 487 15.73 8.91 20.54
C MET A 487 16.89 9.66 21.21
N GLU A 488 16.89 9.73 22.55
CA GLU A 488 17.98 10.35 23.32
C GLU A 488 19.32 9.63 23.08
N LYS A 489 19.33 8.29 23.11
CA LYS A 489 20.51 7.50 22.76
C LYS A 489 20.98 7.78 21.33
N ALA A 490 20.06 7.92 20.38
CA ALA A 490 20.40 8.25 18.98
C ALA A 490 21.09 9.61 18.87
N ILE A 491 20.58 10.65 19.57
CA ILE A 491 21.23 11.97 19.68
C ILE A 491 22.66 11.83 20.22
N GLN A 492 22.83 11.09 21.33
CA GLN A 492 24.13 10.89 21.97
C GLN A 492 25.11 10.20 21.04
N ARG A 493 24.69 9.13 20.35
CA ARG A 493 25.54 8.41 19.38
C ARG A 493 25.99 9.33 18.25
N ARG A 494 25.08 10.12 17.66
CA ARG A 494 25.42 11.00 16.55
C ARG A 494 26.35 12.14 16.96
N SER A 495 26.13 12.70 18.15
CA SER A 495 27.04 13.69 18.77
C SER A 495 28.47 13.14 18.96
N CYS A 496 28.59 11.89 19.41
CA CYS A 496 29.89 11.22 19.55
C CYS A 496 30.57 10.94 18.21
N ARG A 497 29.80 10.76 17.12
CA ARG A 497 30.35 10.58 15.76
C ARG A 497 30.79 11.91 15.15
N SER A 498 30.06 13.01 15.37
CA SER A 498 30.41 14.34 14.84
C SER A 498 31.56 15.02 15.56
N SER A 499 31.87 14.59 16.79
CA SER A 499 33.00 15.11 17.58
C SER A 499 34.34 14.41 17.30
N LYS A 500 34.34 13.35 16.48
CA LYS A 500 35.52 12.60 16.03
C LYS A 500 35.87 13.01 14.61
#